data_AF-A0A497G4P1-F1
#
_entry.id   AF-A0A497G4P1-F1
#
_cell.length_a   1.000
_cell.length_b   1.000
_cell.length_c   1.000
_cell.angle_alpha   90.00
_cell.angle_beta   90.00
_cell.angle_gamma   90.00
#
_symmetry.space_group_name_H-M   'P 1'
#
loop_
_entity.id
_entity.type
_entity.pdbx_description
1 polymer ?
#
loop_
_entity_poly.entity_id
_entity_poly.type
_entity_poly.pdbx_seq_one_letter_code
_entity_poly.pdbx_strand_id
1 'polypeptide(L)'
;MMHGMSTYSLLQFDTDKFDWRNSSWELAQYSSKYFDIWWNPDRYNWVEDSEALCKFCSQYFNKWWNAEKFNWQTSSWALAYYCTKYFDIWWNEDKFNYDIGSEQLALTCTEYFHKWWNSEKFNWQNASWALAQHCHIYFDKWWNSEKFNPDHIDYLEEYCGQYKDKWSVFKLYNMLLI
;
A
#
# COMPACT_ATOMS: atom_id res chain seq x y z
N MET A 1 -1.21 -22.40 16.88
CA MET A 1 -2.33 -22.02 16.00
C MET A 1 -3.49 -21.57 16.90
N MET A 2 -3.58 -20.27 17.18
CA MET A 2 -4.64 -19.70 18.00
C MET A 2 -5.91 -19.52 17.17
N HIS A 3 -6.86 -20.45 17.29
CA HIS A 3 -8.23 -20.23 16.82
C HIS A 3 -8.87 -19.12 17.68
N GLY A 4 -9.52 -18.15 17.03
CA GLY A 4 -10.01 -16.88 17.58
C GLY A 4 -10.32 -16.86 19.08
N MET A 5 -9.69 -15.92 19.79
CA MET A 5 -9.84 -15.78 21.24
C MET A 5 -11.30 -15.50 21.62
N SER A 6 -11.88 -16.35 22.48
CA SER A 6 -13.14 -16.09 23.15
C SER A 6 -12.97 -14.94 24.16
N THR A 7 -14.05 -14.23 24.49
CA THR A 7 -14.04 -13.17 25.53
C THR A 7 -13.42 -13.64 26.84
N TYR A 8 -13.61 -14.91 27.20
CA TYR A 8 -13.06 -15.53 28.41
C TYR A 8 -11.55 -15.74 28.33
N SER A 9 -11.01 -16.10 27.15
CA SER A 9 -9.56 -16.29 26.95
C SER A 9 -8.77 -14.97 27.02
N LEU A 10 -9.40 -13.83 26.75
CA LEU A 10 -8.74 -12.51 26.82
C LEU A 10 -8.64 -11.92 28.22
N LEU A 11 -9.58 -12.25 29.11
CA LEU A 11 -9.45 -11.92 30.53
C LEU A 11 -8.29 -12.68 31.19
N GLN A 12 -7.78 -13.73 30.53
CA GLN A 12 -6.61 -14.50 30.95
C GLN A 12 -5.40 -14.28 30.01
N PHE A 13 -5.46 -13.27 29.11
CA PHE A 13 -4.36 -12.99 28.21
C PHE A 13 -3.15 -12.50 29.00
N ASP A 14 -2.18 -13.40 29.18
CA ASP A 14 -0.92 -13.12 29.84
C ASP A 14 0.05 -12.50 28.83
N THR A 15 0.12 -11.16 28.84
CA THR A 15 0.98 -10.38 27.94
C THR A 15 2.45 -10.73 28.05
N ASP A 16 2.90 -11.31 29.17
CA ASP A 16 4.30 -11.69 29.39
C ASP A 16 4.65 -13.06 28.81
N LYS A 17 3.65 -13.90 28.54
CA LYS A 17 3.85 -15.24 27.96
C LYS A 17 3.59 -15.30 26.45
N PHE A 18 3.02 -14.25 25.88
CA PHE A 18 2.72 -14.20 24.45
C PHE A 18 3.99 -14.03 23.60
N ASP A 19 4.11 -14.77 22.50
CA ASP A 19 5.21 -14.63 21.54
C ASP A 19 4.98 -13.40 20.63
N TRP A 20 5.25 -12.23 21.19
CA TRP A 20 5.15 -10.98 20.45
C TRP A 20 6.03 -10.94 19.21
N ARG A 21 7.17 -11.62 19.22
CA ARG A 21 8.13 -11.55 18.11
C ARG A 21 7.61 -12.27 16.88
N ASN A 22 6.98 -13.43 17.03
CA ASN A 22 6.58 -14.23 15.86
C ASN A 22 5.06 -14.28 15.64
N SER A 23 4.27 -13.73 16.57
CA SER A 23 2.81 -13.89 16.55
C SER A 23 2.03 -12.59 16.77
N SER A 24 2.65 -11.41 16.79
CA SER A 24 1.89 -10.15 16.97
C SER A 24 0.81 -9.93 15.90
N TRP A 25 1.06 -10.34 14.66
CA TRP A 25 0.06 -10.31 13.59
C TRP A 25 -1.18 -11.16 13.89
N GLU A 26 -1.07 -12.27 14.62
CA GLU A 26 -2.20 -13.14 14.97
C GLU A 26 -3.21 -12.39 15.85
N LEU A 27 -2.73 -11.52 16.75
CA LEU A 27 -3.59 -10.66 17.57
C LEU A 27 -4.35 -9.66 16.70
N ALA A 28 -3.66 -9.03 15.74
CA ALA A 28 -4.29 -8.11 14.81
C ALA A 28 -5.33 -8.81 13.95
N GLN A 29 -5.04 -9.99 13.40
CA GLN A 29 -5.96 -10.70 12.51
C GLN A 29 -7.14 -11.32 13.24
N TYR A 30 -6.89 -12.06 14.32
CA TYR A 30 -7.91 -12.92 14.94
C TYR A 30 -8.52 -12.30 16.20
N SER A 31 -7.93 -11.22 16.71
CA SER A 31 -8.35 -10.56 17.96
C SER A 31 -8.50 -9.04 17.81
N SER A 32 -8.65 -8.51 16.59
CA SER A 32 -8.85 -7.07 16.34
C SER A 32 -9.99 -6.47 17.16
N LYS A 33 -11.12 -7.18 17.35
CA LYS A 33 -12.24 -6.70 18.17
C LYS A 33 -11.88 -6.43 19.65
N TYR A 34 -10.74 -6.94 20.11
CA TYR A 34 -10.23 -6.76 21.47
C TYR A 34 -8.94 -5.94 21.51
N PHE A 35 -8.75 -5.09 20.50
CA PHE A 35 -7.57 -4.25 20.33
C PHE A 35 -7.13 -3.58 21.63
N ASP A 36 -8.05 -2.95 22.37
CA ASP A 36 -7.73 -2.23 23.61
C ASP A 36 -7.24 -3.11 24.76
N ILE A 37 -7.41 -4.43 24.68
CA ILE A 37 -6.93 -5.38 25.70
C ILE A 37 -5.47 -5.78 25.44
N TRP A 38 -5.15 -6.12 24.19
CA TRP A 38 -3.83 -6.64 23.85
C TRP A 38 -2.88 -5.57 23.32
N TRP A 39 -3.38 -4.42 22.85
CA TRP A 39 -2.53 -3.43 22.19
C TRP A 39 -1.43 -2.92 23.12
N ASN A 40 -0.19 -3.18 22.73
CA ASN A 40 0.99 -2.65 23.39
C ASN A 40 2.04 -2.26 22.33
N PRO A 41 2.24 -0.95 22.07
CA PRO A 41 3.14 -0.50 21.02
C PRO A 41 4.63 -0.77 21.32
N ASP A 42 4.99 -1.08 22.57
CA ASP A 42 6.37 -1.41 22.94
C ASP A 42 6.67 -2.91 22.81
N ARG A 43 5.63 -3.74 22.69
CA ARG A 43 5.77 -5.19 22.49
C ARG A 43 5.45 -5.64 21.07
N TYR A 44 4.56 -4.94 20.37
CA TYR A 44 4.16 -5.29 19.02
C TYR A 44 5.36 -5.43 18.07
N ASN A 45 5.40 -6.50 17.26
CA ASN A 45 6.43 -6.67 16.24
C ASN A 45 6.17 -5.75 15.04
N TRP A 46 6.63 -4.51 15.15
CA TRP A 46 6.53 -3.54 14.06
C TRP A 46 7.26 -3.96 12.79
N VAL A 47 8.37 -4.70 12.91
CA VAL A 47 9.21 -5.04 11.76
C VAL A 47 8.48 -6.02 10.86
N GLU A 48 7.96 -7.13 11.37
CA GLU A 48 7.31 -8.11 10.49
C GLU A 48 5.81 -7.89 10.34
N ASP A 49 5.15 -7.28 11.34
CA ASP A 49 3.69 -7.34 11.45
C ASP A 49 2.98 -5.99 11.20
N SER A 50 3.70 -4.92 10.83
CA SER A 50 3.09 -3.59 10.56
C SER A 50 1.93 -3.64 9.55
N GLU A 51 2.01 -4.49 8.52
CA GLU A 51 0.93 -4.69 7.55
C GLU A 51 -0.37 -5.16 8.25
N ALA A 52 -0.27 -6.06 9.22
CA ALA A 52 -1.44 -6.64 9.87
C ALA A 52 -2.26 -5.58 10.63
N LEU A 53 -1.61 -4.53 11.16
CA LEU A 53 -2.31 -3.38 11.73
C LEU A 53 -3.11 -2.61 10.67
N CYS A 54 -2.53 -2.39 9.50
CA CYS A 54 -3.23 -1.73 8.39
C CYS A 54 -4.45 -2.57 7.96
N LYS A 55 -4.25 -3.87 7.75
CA LYS A 55 -5.25 -4.77 7.16
C LYS A 55 -6.41 -5.09 8.10
N PHE A 56 -6.12 -5.36 9.37
CA PHE A 56 -7.11 -5.89 10.31
C PHE A 56 -7.51 -4.92 11.42
N CYS A 57 -6.75 -3.84 11.60
CA CYS A 57 -6.94 -2.86 12.68
C CYS A 57 -6.99 -1.40 12.17
N SER A 58 -7.32 -1.15 10.90
CA SER A 58 -7.44 0.22 10.35
C SER A 58 -8.52 1.07 11.04
N GLN A 59 -9.53 0.45 11.64
CA GLN A 59 -10.51 1.14 12.48
C GLN A 59 -9.88 1.76 13.75
N TYR A 60 -8.73 1.25 14.20
CA TYR A 60 -7.98 1.74 15.36
C TYR A 60 -6.74 2.57 14.97
N PHE A 61 -6.65 3.03 13.73
CA PHE A 61 -5.48 3.74 13.19
C PHE A 61 -4.90 4.81 14.13
N ASN A 62 -5.72 5.71 14.65
CA ASN A 62 -5.26 6.78 15.54
C ASN A 62 -4.68 6.28 16.88
N LYS A 63 -4.91 5.02 17.26
CA LYS A 63 -4.35 4.41 18.49
C LYS A 63 -2.99 3.75 18.24
N TRP A 64 -2.80 3.13 17.09
CA TRP A 64 -1.54 2.44 16.79
C TRP A 64 -0.58 3.28 15.97
N TRP A 65 -1.05 4.23 15.17
CA TRP A 65 -0.20 4.92 14.21
C TRP A 65 1.03 5.54 14.87
N ASN A 66 2.21 5.14 14.38
CA ASN A 66 3.49 5.68 14.81
C ASN A 66 4.48 5.60 13.63
N ALA A 67 4.76 6.74 13.00
CA ALA A 67 5.62 6.82 11.82
C ALA A 67 7.10 6.45 12.08
N GLU A 68 7.55 6.46 13.34
CA GLU A 68 8.92 6.07 13.70
C GLU A 68 9.06 4.57 13.95
N LYS A 69 7.98 3.90 14.35
CA LYS A 69 7.97 2.45 14.56
C LYS A 69 7.52 1.67 13.33
N PHE A 70 6.64 2.23 12.51
CA PHE A 70 6.05 1.54 11.36
C PHE A 70 7.11 1.03 10.36
N ASN A 71 6.94 -0.20 9.86
CA ASN A 71 7.83 -0.73 8.83
C ASN A 71 7.46 -0.19 7.44
N TRP A 72 8.09 0.92 7.10
CA TRP A 72 8.00 1.53 5.78
C TRP A 72 8.54 0.66 4.65
N GLN A 73 9.60 -0.11 4.91
CA GLN A 73 10.32 -0.84 3.87
C GLN A 73 9.47 -1.95 3.26
N THR A 74 8.67 -2.66 4.05
CA THR A 74 7.89 -3.81 3.55
C THR A 74 6.39 -3.65 3.70
N SER A 75 5.91 -2.69 4.50
CA SER A 75 4.47 -2.52 4.79
C SER A 75 3.88 -1.20 4.33
N SER A 76 4.64 -0.26 3.73
CA SER A 76 4.09 1.05 3.34
C SER A 76 2.95 0.95 2.32
N TRP A 77 2.99 -0.04 1.41
CA TRP A 77 1.90 -0.30 0.47
C TRP A 77 0.55 -0.56 1.17
N ALA A 78 0.58 -1.17 2.36
CA ALA A 78 -0.61 -1.49 3.13
C ALA A 78 -1.30 -0.24 3.69
N LEU A 79 -0.55 0.85 3.91
CA LEU A 79 -1.12 2.15 4.26
C LEU A 79 -1.94 2.72 3.10
N ALA A 80 -1.38 2.67 1.89
CA ALA A 80 -2.08 3.11 0.69
C ALA A 80 -3.36 2.28 0.47
N TYR A 81 -3.28 0.96 0.65
CA TYR A 81 -4.39 0.07 0.34
C TYR A 81 -5.50 0.03 1.42
N TYR A 82 -5.13 -0.09 2.69
CA TYR A 82 -6.10 -0.29 3.78
C TYR A 82 -6.37 0.97 4.62
N CYS A 83 -5.49 1.97 4.56
CA CYS A 83 -5.54 3.18 5.38
C CYS A 83 -5.66 4.47 4.56
N THR A 84 -6.22 4.40 3.34
CA THR A 84 -6.39 5.55 2.44
C THR A 84 -7.13 6.73 3.09
N LYS A 85 -8.14 6.45 3.91
CA LYS A 85 -8.90 7.50 4.64
C LYS A 85 -8.04 8.34 5.61
N TYR A 86 -6.82 7.91 5.92
CA TYR A 86 -5.88 8.62 6.78
C TYR A 86 -4.65 9.11 6.01
N PHE A 87 -4.74 9.22 4.66
CA PHE A 87 -3.62 9.59 3.79
C PHE A 87 -2.85 10.80 4.31
N ASP A 88 -3.55 11.88 4.67
CA ASP A 88 -2.92 13.11 5.15
C ASP A 88 -2.19 12.99 6.49
N ILE A 89 -2.39 11.89 7.22
CA ILE A 89 -1.72 11.62 8.50
C ILE A 89 -0.46 10.78 8.29
N TRP A 90 -0.52 9.75 7.43
CA TRP A 90 0.62 8.86 7.21
C TRP A 90 1.51 9.26 6.04
N TRP A 91 1.03 10.05 5.08
CA TRP A 91 1.80 10.32 3.88
C TRP A 91 3.17 10.93 4.20
N ASN A 92 4.22 10.27 3.72
CA ASN A 92 5.59 10.74 3.81
C ASN A 92 6.36 10.24 2.59
N GLU A 93 6.67 11.14 1.67
CA GLU A 93 7.33 10.81 0.39
C GLU A 93 8.75 10.24 0.57
N ASP A 94 9.44 10.62 1.64
CA ASP A 94 10.81 10.17 1.90
C ASP A 94 10.86 8.78 2.55
N LYS A 95 9.80 8.39 3.26
CA LYS A 95 9.69 7.08 3.90
C LYS A 95 8.93 6.06 3.06
N PHE A 96 7.96 6.47 2.24
CA PHE A 96 7.15 5.54 1.47
C PHE A 96 7.98 4.73 0.46
N ASN A 97 7.87 3.41 0.51
CA ASN A 97 8.54 2.54 -0.45
C ASN A 97 7.73 2.45 -1.76
N TYR A 98 8.17 3.18 -2.78
CA TYR A 98 7.56 3.17 -4.10
C TYR A 98 7.75 1.85 -4.84
N ASP A 99 8.81 1.09 -4.59
CA ASP A 99 9.08 -0.16 -5.30
C ASP A 99 7.96 -1.19 -5.08
N ILE A 100 7.38 -1.21 -3.89
CA ILE A 100 6.30 -2.13 -3.52
C ILE A 100 4.93 -1.48 -3.40
N GLY A 101 4.86 -0.15 -3.36
CA GLY A 101 3.62 0.58 -3.07
C GLY A 101 3.10 1.48 -4.19
N SER A 102 3.83 1.63 -5.30
CA SER A 102 3.41 2.49 -6.43
C SER A 102 2.06 2.08 -7.01
N GLU A 103 1.83 0.77 -7.16
CA GLU A 103 0.57 0.24 -7.66
C GLU A 103 -0.60 0.64 -6.75
N GLN A 104 -0.46 0.45 -5.43
CA GLN A 104 -1.53 0.77 -4.49
C GLN A 104 -1.78 2.27 -4.43
N LEU A 105 -0.76 3.13 -4.57
CA LEU A 105 -0.98 4.57 -4.69
C LEU A 105 -1.86 4.92 -5.90
N ALA A 106 -1.59 4.33 -7.05
CA ALA A 106 -2.37 4.57 -8.26
C ALA A 106 -3.80 4.00 -8.15
N LEU A 107 -3.95 2.81 -7.56
CA LEU A 107 -5.21 2.07 -7.46
C LEU A 107 -6.17 2.67 -6.41
N THR A 108 -5.68 3.00 -5.22
CA THR A 108 -6.54 3.44 -4.10
C THR A 108 -6.42 4.92 -3.79
N CYS A 109 -5.27 5.56 -4.08
CA CYS A 109 -4.97 6.93 -3.65
C CYS A 109 -5.05 7.95 -4.81
N THR A 110 -5.83 7.67 -5.85
CA THR A 110 -5.97 8.54 -7.04
C THR A 110 -6.41 9.97 -6.67
N GLU A 111 -7.25 10.15 -5.64
CA GLU A 111 -7.66 11.48 -5.18
C GLU A 111 -6.49 12.34 -4.65
N TYR A 112 -5.44 11.68 -4.14
CA TYR A 112 -4.21 12.31 -3.65
C TYR A 112 -3.08 12.32 -4.68
N PHE A 113 -3.36 12.07 -5.97
CA PHE A 113 -2.34 12.00 -7.02
C PHE A 113 -1.34 13.14 -6.98
N HIS A 114 -1.81 14.37 -6.78
CA HIS A 114 -0.96 15.56 -6.71
C HIS A 114 0.02 15.60 -5.51
N LYS A 115 -0.20 14.78 -4.48
CA LYS A 115 0.67 14.68 -3.29
C LYS A 115 1.72 13.59 -3.42
N TRP A 116 1.35 12.44 -4.01
CA TRP A 116 2.26 11.29 -4.09
C TRP A 116 2.96 11.14 -5.44
N TRP A 117 2.47 11.78 -6.49
CA TRP A 117 3.04 11.63 -7.82
C TRP A 117 4.48 12.12 -7.88
N ASN A 118 5.40 11.19 -8.17
CA ASN A 118 6.80 11.48 -8.41
C ASN A 118 7.32 10.53 -9.50
N SER A 119 7.61 11.06 -10.69
CA SER A 119 8.06 10.27 -11.85
C SER A 119 9.42 9.62 -11.68
N GLU A 120 10.25 10.11 -10.76
CA GLU A 120 11.58 9.56 -10.50
C GLU A 120 11.52 8.42 -9.48
N LYS A 121 10.58 8.45 -8.53
CA LYS A 121 10.40 7.40 -7.54
C LYS A 121 9.42 6.30 -7.96
N PHE A 122 8.45 6.61 -8.82
CA PHE A 122 7.40 5.67 -9.21
C PHE A 122 7.97 4.39 -9.84
N ASN A 123 7.45 3.23 -9.43
CA ASN A 123 7.83 1.94 -10.01
C ASN A 123 7.16 1.73 -11.37
N TRP A 124 7.76 2.30 -12.41
CA TRP A 124 7.30 2.15 -13.78
C TRP A 124 7.22 0.70 -14.24
N GLN A 125 8.21 -0.12 -13.87
CA GLN A 125 8.30 -1.50 -14.32
C GLN A 125 7.06 -2.29 -13.89
N ASN A 126 6.68 -2.22 -12.61
CA ASN A 126 5.61 -3.07 -12.10
C ASN A 126 4.24 -2.37 -12.04
N ALA A 127 4.20 -1.03 -12.04
CA ALA A 127 2.97 -0.27 -11.77
C ALA A 127 2.50 0.66 -12.91
N SER A 128 3.15 0.67 -14.08
CA SER A 128 2.71 1.52 -15.21
C SER A 128 1.25 1.26 -15.61
N TRP A 129 0.79 0.01 -15.60
CA TRP A 129 -0.60 -0.34 -15.92
C TRP A 129 -1.60 0.37 -15.00
N ALA A 130 -1.26 0.51 -13.71
CA ALA A 130 -2.14 1.12 -12.73
C ALA A 130 -2.33 2.63 -12.98
N LEU A 131 -1.32 3.32 -13.53
CA LEU A 131 -1.48 4.70 -13.98
C LEU A 131 -2.45 4.81 -15.14
N ALA A 132 -2.32 3.92 -16.13
CA ALA A 132 -3.20 3.90 -17.29
C ALA A 132 -4.64 3.59 -16.88
N GLN A 133 -4.86 2.62 -16.00
CA GLN A 133 -6.21 2.23 -15.58
C GLN A 133 -6.84 3.23 -14.62
N HIS A 134 -6.16 3.55 -13.53
CA HIS A 134 -6.75 4.28 -12.40
C HIS A 134 -6.43 5.78 -12.41
N CYS A 135 -5.36 6.20 -13.09
CA CYS A 135 -4.93 7.59 -13.14
C CYS A 135 -5.02 8.22 -14.54
N HIS A 136 -5.82 7.66 -15.47
CA HIS A 136 -5.96 8.18 -16.85
C HIS A 136 -6.41 9.65 -16.91
N ILE A 137 -7.15 10.13 -15.91
CA ILE A 137 -7.54 11.55 -15.83
C ILE A 137 -6.33 12.50 -15.66
N TYR A 138 -5.19 11.98 -15.19
CA TYR A 138 -3.93 12.69 -15.03
C TYR A 138 -2.90 12.33 -16.10
N PHE A 139 -3.32 11.72 -17.23
CA PHE A 139 -2.42 11.24 -18.29
C PHE A 139 -1.33 12.24 -18.66
N ASP A 140 -1.69 13.51 -18.88
CA ASP A 140 -0.74 14.55 -19.28
C ASP A 140 0.34 14.85 -18.24
N LYS A 141 0.13 14.47 -16.97
CA LYS A 141 1.11 14.65 -15.90
C LYS A 141 2.07 13.46 -15.77
N TRP A 142 1.59 12.24 -16.01
CA TRP A 142 2.42 11.05 -15.83
C TRP A 142 2.95 10.47 -17.13
N TRP A 143 2.34 10.74 -18.28
CA TRP A 143 2.76 10.11 -19.52
C TRP A 143 4.23 10.38 -19.84
N ASN A 144 5.01 9.31 -19.98
CA ASN A 144 6.40 9.36 -20.38
C ASN A 144 6.74 8.08 -21.15
N SER A 145 6.97 8.21 -22.47
CA SER A 145 7.26 7.09 -23.36
C SER A 145 8.65 6.45 -23.12
N GLU A 146 9.56 7.13 -22.44
CA GLU A 146 10.88 6.57 -22.11
C GLU A 146 10.84 5.72 -20.84
N LYS A 147 9.83 5.92 -19.99
CA LYS A 147 9.70 5.24 -18.69
C LYS A 147 8.58 4.21 -18.65
N PHE A 148 7.47 4.44 -19.36
CA PHE A 148 6.32 3.54 -19.33
C PHE A 148 6.70 2.11 -19.73
N ASN A 149 6.29 1.11 -18.95
CA ASN A 149 6.60 -0.29 -19.25
C ASN A 149 5.84 -0.76 -20.52
N PRO A 150 6.54 -1.16 -21.60
CA PRO A 150 5.91 -1.68 -22.82
C PRO A 150 5.02 -2.91 -22.61
N ASP A 151 5.28 -3.73 -21.58
CA ASP A 151 4.45 -4.90 -21.26
C ASP A 151 3.02 -4.51 -20.81
N HIS A 152 2.77 -3.23 -20.53
CA HIS A 152 1.48 -2.69 -20.09
C HIS A 152 0.78 -1.82 -21.16
N ILE A 153 1.17 -1.94 -22.43
CA ILE A 153 0.59 -1.16 -23.54
C ILE A 153 -0.91 -1.42 -23.71
N ASP A 154 -1.38 -2.63 -23.47
CA ASP A 154 -2.79 -3.02 -23.52
C ASP A 154 -3.66 -2.12 -22.62
N TYR A 155 -3.17 -1.73 -21.44
CA TYR A 155 -3.87 -0.79 -20.56
C TYR A 155 -3.99 0.62 -21.15
N LEU A 156 -3.03 1.07 -21.96
CA LEU A 156 -3.16 2.36 -22.67
C LEU A 156 -4.26 2.30 -23.71
N GLU A 157 -4.40 1.17 -24.40
CA GLU A 157 -5.44 0.96 -25.41
C GLU A 157 -6.83 0.92 -24.77
N GLU A 158 -6.96 0.22 -23.65
CA GLU A 158 -8.23 0.04 -22.96
C GLU A 158 -8.68 1.31 -22.23
N TYR A 159 -7.76 1.98 -21.51
CA TYR A 159 -8.13 3.06 -20.58
C TYR A 159 -7.72 4.46 -21.04
N CYS A 160 -6.74 4.58 -21.94
CA CYS A 160 -6.19 5.86 -22.39
C CYS A 160 -6.50 6.17 -23.86
N GLY A 161 -7.60 5.65 -24.40
CA GLY A 161 -7.98 5.82 -25.81
C GLY A 161 -8.10 7.27 -26.28
N GLN A 162 -8.49 8.20 -25.39
CA GLN A 162 -8.58 9.64 -25.71
C GLN A 162 -7.21 10.31 -25.96
N TYR A 163 -6.11 9.67 -25.56
CA TYR A 163 -4.74 10.15 -25.74
C TYR A 163 -3.96 9.32 -26.76
N LYS A 164 -4.66 8.62 -27.65
CA LYS A 164 -4.05 7.70 -28.63
C LYS A 164 -3.02 8.37 -29.53
N ASP A 165 -3.22 9.65 -29.85
CA ASP A 165 -2.25 10.47 -30.58
C ASP A 165 -0.89 10.56 -29.88
N LYS A 166 -0.86 10.49 -28.54
CA LYS A 166 0.37 10.59 -27.72
C LYS A 166 1.11 9.26 -27.57
N TRP A 167 0.39 8.15 -27.38
CA TRP A 167 1.02 6.86 -27.08
C TRP A 167 1.10 5.89 -28.27
N SER A 168 0.38 6.13 -29.37
CA SER A 168 0.37 5.19 -30.51
C SER A 168 1.73 5.00 -31.17
N VAL A 169 2.56 6.05 -31.23
CA VAL A 169 3.94 5.96 -31.75
C VAL A 169 4.80 5.06 -30.86
N PHE A 170 4.66 5.17 -29.54
CA PHE A 170 5.33 4.30 -28.58
C PHE A 170 4.93 2.83 -28.78
N LYS A 171 3.64 2.54 -29.01
CA LYS A 171 3.18 1.19 -29.34
C LYS A 171 3.83 0.64 -30.62
N LEU A 172 3.82 1.42 -31.70
CA LEU A 172 4.39 1.00 -32.99
C LEU A 172 5.89 0.70 -32.86
N TYR A 173 6.63 1.52 -32.12
CA TYR A 173 8.06 1.32 -31.89
C TYR A 173 8.34 -0.01 -31.15
N ASN A 174 7.61 -0.29 -30.06
CA ASN A 174 7.81 -1.51 -29.28
C ASN A 174 7.32 -2.78 -30.01
N MET A 175 6.36 -2.68 -30.93
CA MET A 175 5.95 -3.80 -31.79
C MET A 175 7.01 -4.22 -32.82
N LEU A 176 7.93 -3.33 -33.19
CA LEU A 176 8.97 -3.61 -34.19
C LEU A 176 10.26 -4.18 -33.58
N LEU A 177 10.38 -4.19 -32.25
CA LEU A 177 11.54 -4.68 -31.51
C LEU A 177 11.38 -6.11 -30.96
N ILE A 178 10.20 -6.72 -31.16
CA ILE A 178 9.85 -8.11 -30.81
C ILE A 178 9.93 -8.96 -32.07
#